data_AF-A0A2L0CA61-F1
#
_entry.id   AF-A0A2L0CA61-F1
#
_cell.length_a   1.000
_cell.length_b   1.000
_cell.length_c   1.000
_cell.angle_alpha   90.00
_cell.angle_beta   90.00
_cell.angle_gamma   90.00
#
_symmetry.space_group_name_H-M   'P 1'
#
loop_
_entity.id
_entity.type
_entity.pdbx_description
1 polymer ?
#
loop_
_entity_poly.entity_id
_entity_poly.type
_entity_poly.pdbx_seq_one_letter_code
_entity_poly.pdbx_strand_id
1 'polypeptide(L)'
;LQKPIEVPVYGFIFLFRWIEERRSRRKVVDQTECFVKDEDEVNNIFFAQQMVPNSCATHALLSVLLNCPNMHLGDTLSRLKMHTSGMCPENKGWAIGNTPELACAHNSHAMPQARRRLDKAGSVPTGRFTGEAF
;
A
#
# COMPACT_ATOMS: atom_id res chain seq x y z
N LEU A 1 -6.94 -23.01 2.15
CA LEU A 1 -8.17 -22.19 2.07
C LEU A 1 -9.08 -22.82 1.03
N GLN A 2 -9.93 -23.77 1.43
CA GLN A 2 -10.88 -24.44 0.52
C GLN A 2 -12.32 -24.39 1.05
N LYS A 3 -12.54 -23.76 2.22
CA LYS A 3 -13.90 -23.52 2.72
C LYS A 3 -14.50 -22.33 1.95
N PRO A 4 -15.75 -22.42 1.48
CA PRO A 4 -16.42 -21.31 0.83
C PRO A 4 -16.61 -20.14 1.81
N ILE A 5 -16.51 -18.91 1.30
CA ILE A 5 -16.80 -17.68 2.03
C ILE A 5 -18.20 -17.23 1.56
N GLU A 6 -19.13 -17.10 2.49
CA GLU A 6 -20.56 -16.92 2.20
C GLU A 6 -20.96 -15.46 1.91
N VAL A 7 -20.01 -14.53 1.94
CA VAL A 7 -20.22 -13.09 1.71
C VAL A 7 -19.46 -12.61 0.47
N PRO A 8 -19.84 -11.48 -0.14
CA PRO A 8 -19.08 -10.89 -1.25
C PRO A 8 -17.61 -10.65 -0.85
N VAL A 9 -16.69 -11.19 -1.66
CA VAL A 9 -15.25 -11.03 -1.45
C VAL A 9 -14.70 -10.05 -2.49
N TYR A 10 -14.22 -8.90 -2.01
CA TYR A 10 -13.64 -7.84 -2.85
C TYR A 10 -12.17 -8.10 -3.21
N GLY A 11 -11.47 -8.90 -2.41
CA GLY A 11 -10.08 -9.26 -2.65
C GLY A 11 -9.47 -9.97 -1.44
N PHE A 12 -8.21 -10.35 -1.58
CA PHE A 12 -7.45 -11.04 -0.54
C PHE A 12 -6.14 -10.30 -0.26
N ILE A 13 -5.78 -10.19 1.02
CA ILE A 13 -4.46 -9.71 1.44
C ILE A 13 -3.71 -10.90 2.04
N PHE A 14 -2.58 -11.25 1.41
CA PHE A 14 -1.75 -12.35 1.87
C PHE A 14 -0.56 -11.83 2.67
N LEU A 15 -0.55 -12.12 3.98
CA LEU A 15 0.55 -11.75 4.87
C LEU A 15 1.53 -12.91 4.98
N PHE A 16 2.80 -12.62 4.74
CA PHE A 16 3.90 -13.54 4.99
C PHE A 16 5.05 -12.78 5.64
N ARG A 17 5.82 -13.47 6.49
CA ARG A 17 7.03 -12.88 7.05
C ARG A 17 8.07 -12.75 5.93
N TRP A 18 8.58 -11.54 5.72
CA TRP A 18 9.73 -11.34 4.85
C TRP A 18 10.94 -12.08 5.41
N ILE A 19 11.51 -13.00 4.63
CA ILE A 19 12.66 -13.81 5.02
C ILE A 19 13.66 -13.73 3.87
N GLU A 20 14.72 -12.95 4.05
CA GLU A 20 15.74 -12.68 3.03
C GLU A 20 16.39 -13.97 2.51
N GLU A 21 16.71 -14.90 3.41
CA GLU A 21 17.27 -16.22 3.09
C GLU A 21 16.35 -17.08 2.19
N ARG A 22 15.03 -16.81 2.16
CA ARG A 22 14.09 -17.47 1.24
C ARG A 22 14.08 -16.83 -0.15
N ARG A 23 14.53 -15.58 -0.28
CA ARG A 23 14.71 -14.93 -1.58
C ARG A 23 16.02 -15.37 -2.23
N SER A 24 17.11 -15.45 -1.46
CA SER A 24 18.42 -15.90 -1.98
C SER A 24 18.44 -17.37 -2.42
N ARG A 25 17.64 -18.23 -1.78
CA ARG A 25 17.47 -19.65 -2.14
C ARG A 25 16.46 -19.91 -3.26
N ARG A 26 15.69 -18.90 -3.66
CA ARG A 26 14.77 -19.06 -4.80
C ARG A 26 15.63 -19.18 -6.05
N LYS A 27 15.51 -20.30 -6.78
CA LYS A 27 16.03 -20.37 -8.15
C LYS A 27 15.50 -19.14 -8.89
N VAL A 28 16.38 -18.39 -9.54
CA VAL A 28 15.99 -17.32 -10.46
C VAL A 28 15.30 -18.02 -11.62
N VAL A 29 14.00 -18.22 -11.47
CA VAL A 29 13.12 -18.61 -12.57
C VAL A 29 12.89 -17.32 -13.32
N ASP A 30 13.26 -17.30 -14.59
CA ASP A 30 12.91 -16.21 -15.49
C ASP A 30 11.38 -16.16 -15.61
N GLN A 31 10.77 -15.24 -14.87
CA GLN A 31 9.34 -14.96 -14.87
C GLN A 31 9.06 -13.65 -15.61
N THR A 32 9.98 -13.20 -16.47
CA THR A 32 9.88 -11.88 -17.10
C THR A 32 8.65 -11.77 -18.01
N GLU A 33 8.10 -12.90 -18.45
CA GLU A 33 6.85 -13.02 -19.20
C GLU A 33 5.58 -12.94 -18.32
N CYS A 34 5.70 -13.05 -16.99
CA CYS A 34 4.56 -13.02 -16.06
C CYS A 34 4.23 -11.62 -15.53
N PHE A 35 5.00 -10.59 -15.91
CA PHE A 35 4.80 -9.21 -15.48
C PHE A 35 4.16 -8.37 -16.57
N VAL A 36 3.22 -7.51 -16.18
CA VAL A 36 2.72 -6.44 -17.04
C VAL A 36 3.79 -5.35 -17.09
N LYS A 37 4.33 -5.08 -18.28
CA LYS A 37 5.38 -4.07 -18.51
C LYS A 37 4.89 -2.86 -19.29
N ASP A 38 3.73 -2.98 -19.92
CA ASP A 38 3.11 -1.86 -20.63
C ASP A 38 2.72 -0.78 -19.62
N GLU A 39 3.24 0.43 -19.81
CA GLU A 39 3.06 1.51 -18.86
C GLU A 39 1.61 1.99 -18.81
N ASP A 40 0.90 1.98 -19.94
CA ASP A 40 -0.49 2.43 -20.00
C ASP A 40 -1.38 1.45 -19.22
N GLU A 41 -1.18 0.14 -19.39
CA GLU A 41 -1.88 -0.90 -18.62
C GLU A 41 -1.60 -0.77 -17.10
N VAL A 42 -0.34 -0.59 -16.71
CA VAL A 42 0.05 -0.40 -15.30
C VAL A 42 -0.55 0.89 -14.72
N ASN A 43 -0.56 1.97 -15.49
CA ASN A 43 -1.05 3.27 -15.05
C ASN A 43 -2.58 3.33 -15.00
N ASN A 44 -3.28 2.50 -15.79
CA ASN A 44 -4.73 2.38 -15.82
C ASN A 44 -5.30 1.67 -14.58
N ILE A 45 -4.57 0.71 -13.99
CA ILE A 45 -4.96 0.08 -12.72
C ILE A 45 -4.44 0.88 -11.51
N PHE A 46 -5.04 0.69 -10.33
CA PHE A 46 -4.44 1.22 -9.10
C PHE A 46 -3.33 0.27 -8.61
N PHE A 47 -2.12 0.46 -9.12
CA PHE A 47 -0.91 -0.20 -8.65
C PHE A 47 0.05 0.84 -8.08
N ALA A 48 0.27 0.83 -6.76
CA ALA A 48 1.09 1.82 -6.05
C ALA A 48 2.34 1.18 -5.44
N GLN A 49 3.49 1.81 -5.65
CA GLN A 49 4.73 1.43 -5.00
C GLN A 49 4.74 1.95 -3.55
N GLN A 50 5.13 1.11 -2.59
CA GLN A 50 5.20 1.54 -1.19
C GLN A 50 6.38 2.49 -0.96
N MET A 51 6.11 3.81 -0.98
CA MET A 51 7.11 4.85 -0.72
C MET A 51 7.26 5.17 0.77
N VAL A 52 6.19 4.98 1.57
CA VAL A 52 6.21 5.26 3.01
C VAL A 52 6.53 3.97 3.79
N PRO A 53 7.59 3.95 4.61
CA PRO A 53 7.86 2.82 5.52
C PRO A 53 6.66 2.52 6.44
N ASN A 54 6.54 1.27 6.92
CA ASN A 54 5.46 0.81 7.81
C ASN A 54 4.01 0.93 7.29
N SER A 55 3.78 1.49 6.10
CA SER A 55 2.43 1.69 5.55
C SER A 55 1.85 0.48 4.79
N CYS A 56 2.43 -0.72 4.93
CA CYS A 56 2.11 -1.89 4.11
C CYS A 56 0.65 -2.34 4.25
N ALA A 57 0.07 -2.23 5.45
CA ALA A 57 -1.34 -2.57 5.69
C ALA A 57 -2.27 -1.64 4.92
N THR A 58 -2.04 -0.32 4.99
CA THR A 58 -2.80 0.68 4.23
C THR A 58 -2.62 0.48 2.73
N HIS A 59 -1.38 0.28 2.25
CA HIS A 59 -1.13 0.03 0.83
C HIS A 59 -1.87 -1.21 0.33
N ALA A 60 -1.84 -2.33 1.06
CA ALA A 60 -2.53 -3.55 0.68
C ALA A 60 -4.05 -3.37 0.61
N LEU A 61 -4.63 -2.68 1.60
CA LEU A 61 -6.06 -2.37 1.61
C LEU A 61 -6.45 -1.48 0.42
N LEU A 62 -5.69 -0.41 0.15
CA LEU A 62 -5.96 0.50 -0.97
C LEU A 62 -5.82 -0.21 -2.32
N SER A 63 -4.81 -1.05 -2.49
CA SER A 63 -4.62 -1.84 -3.71
C SER A 63 -5.79 -2.77 -4.00
N VAL A 64 -6.49 -3.28 -2.97
CA VAL A 64 -7.75 -4.01 -3.18
C VAL A 64 -8.87 -3.03 -3.48
N LEU A 65 -9.13 -2.10 -2.54
CA LEU A 65 -10.34 -1.29 -2.55
C LEU A 65 -10.45 -0.39 -3.79
N LEU A 66 -9.34 0.20 -4.22
CA LEU A 66 -9.34 1.14 -5.35
C LEU A 66 -9.39 0.44 -6.71
N ASN A 67 -9.14 -0.87 -6.78
CA ASN A 67 -9.36 -1.68 -7.97
C ASN A 67 -10.76 -2.34 -8.04
N CYS A 68 -11.59 -2.22 -6.99
CA CYS A 68 -12.97 -2.69 -7.06
C CYS A 68 -13.84 -1.73 -7.91
N PRO A 69 -14.58 -2.24 -8.91
CA PRO A 69 -15.58 -1.45 -9.61
C PRO A 69 -16.79 -1.19 -8.70
N ASN A 70 -17.40 0.00 -8.82
CA ASN A 70 -18.70 0.34 -8.21
C ASN A 70 -18.80 0.18 -6.67
N MET A 71 -17.71 0.41 -5.94
CA MET A 71 -17.71 0.37 -4.47
C MET A 71 -17.85 1.78 -3.88
N HIS A 72 -18.65 1.91 -2.81
CA HIS A 72 -18.76 3.15 -2.05
C HIS A 72 -17.51 3.36 -1.18
N LEU A 73 -16.58 4.19 -1.66
CA LEU A 73 -15.27 4.43 -1.05
C LEU A 73 -15.26 5.50 0.05
N GLY A 74 -16.29 6.35 0.09
CA GLY A 74 -16.28 7.60 0.88
C GLY A 74 -15.35 8.66 0.27
N ASP A 75 -15.39 9.87 0.82
CA ASP A 75 -14.81 11.06 0.17
C ASP A 75 -13.29 10.98 0.01
N THR A 76 -12.56 10.61 1.06
CA THR A 76 -11.09 10.56 1.03
C THR A 76 -10.57 9.59 -0.01
N LEU A 77 -11.08 8.36 -0.03
CA LEU A 77 -10.62 7.33 -0.95
C LEU A 77 -11.10 7.58 -2.38
N SER A 78 -12.29 8.17 -2.55
CA SER A 78 -12.79 8.56 -3.88
C SER A 78 -11.92 9.68 -4.47
N ARG A 79 -11.58 10.71 -3.67
CA ARG A 79 -10.65 11.77 -4.08
C ARG A 79 -9.28 11.21 -4.43
N LEU A 80 -8.72 10.31 -3.61
CA LEU A 80 -7.43 9.68 -3.88
C LEU A 80 -7.46 8.90 -5.20
N LYS A 81 -8.49 8.08 -5.43
CA LYS A 81 -8.65 7.30 -6.67
C LYS A 81 -8.72 8.19 -7.90
N MET A 82 -9.51 9.27 -7.86
CA MET A 82 -9.60 10.22 -8.97
C MET A 82 -8.29 10.96 -9.19
N HIS A 83 -7.65 11.44 -8.11
CA HIS A 83 -6.41 12.21 -8.18
C HIS A 83 -5.25 11.39 -8.76
N THR A 84 -5.23 10.08 -8.49
CA THR A 84 -4.13 9.18 -8.89
C THR A 84 -4.37 8.44 -10.20
N SER A 85 -5.47 8.72 -10.90
CA SER A 85 -5.79 8.11 -12.18
C SER A 85 -4.70 8.41 -13.21
N GLY A 86 -4.17 7.38 -13.89
CA GLY A 86 -3.11 7.52 -14.89
C GLY A 86 -1.71 7.84 -14.36
N MET A 87 -1.53 7.99 -13.03
CA MET A 87 -0.21 8.20 -12.45
C MET A 87 0.64 6.92 -12.47
N CYS A 88 1.95 7.09 -12.57
CA CYS A 88 2.90 5.98 -12.38
C CYS A 88 2.87 5.43 -10.94
N PRO A 89 3.30 4.18 -10.71
CA PRO A 89 3.19 3.54 -9.39
C PRO A 89 3.88 4.29 -8.26
N GLU A 90 5.02 4.94 -8.55
CA GLU A 90 5.74 5.76 -7.58
C GLU A 90 4.91 6.97 -7.13
N ASN A 91 4.33 7.71 -8.08
CA ASN A 91 3.49 8.88 -7.79
C ASN A 91 2.21 8.48 -7.03
N LYS A 92 1.61 7.33 -7.35
CA LYS A 92 0.50 6.76 -6.58
C LYS A 92 0.92 6.50 -5.13
N GLY A 93 2.12 5.95 -4.92
CA GLY A 93 2.71 5.73 -3.60
C GLY A 93 2.92 7.00 -2.78
N TRP A 94 3.47 8.04 -3.41
CA TRP A 94 3.63 9.34 -2.76
C TRP A 94 2.29 10.00 -2.45
N ALA A 95 1.28 9.88 -3.31
CA ALA A 95 -0.06 10.40 -3.05
C ALA A 95 -0.69 9.75 -1.81
N ILE A 96 -0.51 8.44 -1.61
CA ILE A 96 -0.92 7.74 -0.37
C ILE A 96 -0.25 8.38 0.85
N GLY A 97 1.08 8.53 0.81
CA GLY A 97 1.86 9.08 1.92
C GLY A 97 1.57 10.54 2.25
N ASN A 98 1.13 11.31 1.26
CA ASN A 98 0.81 12.73 1.39
C ASN A 98 -0.68 12.99 1.63
N THR A 99 -1.49 11.95 1.90
CA THR A 99 -2.90 12.08 2.29
C THR A 99 -3.02 12.03 3.83
N PRO A 100 -3.20 13.17 4.53
CA PRO A 100 -3.12 13.22 5.99
C PRO A 100 -4.17 12.37 6.71
N GLU A 101 -5.37 12.26 6.12
CA GLU A 101 -6.46 11.45 6.69
C GLU A 101 -6.08 9.97 6.77
N LEU A 102 -5.34 9.46 5.77
CA LEU A 102 -4.85 8.07 5.77
C LEU A 102 -3.77 7.85 6.83
N ALA A 103 -2.81 8.77 6.93
CA ALA A 103 -1.75 8.68 7.94
C ALA A 103 -2.35 8.75 9.35
N CYS A 104 -3.28 9.68 9.59
CA CYS A 104 -3.96 9.83 10.87
C CYS A 104 -4.74 8.56 11.25
N ALA A 105 -5.54 8.01 10.33
CA ALA A 105 -6.28 6.77 10.55
C ALA A 105 -5.34 5.60 10.84
N HIS A 106 -4.30 5.39 10.01
CA HIS A 106 -3.30 4.34 10.20
C HIS A 106 -2.67 4.41 11.61
N ASN A 107 -2.19 5.60 11.97
CA ASN A 107 -1.48 5.85 13.22
C ASN A 107 -2.38 5.78 14.46
N SER A 108 -3.69 5.99 14.30
CA SER A 108 -4.66 5.84 15.38
C SER A 108 -4.82 4.38 15.85
N HIS A 109 -4.52 3.41 14.97
CA HIS A 109 -4.57 1.98 15.27
C HIS A 109 -3.22 1.40 15.71
N ALA A 110 -2.15 2.19 15.70
CA ALA A 110 -0.83 1.75 16.15
C ALA A 110 -0.79 1.59 17.68
N MET A 111 -0.17 0.51 18.14
CA MET A 111 0.05 0.26 19.57
C MET A 111 0.94 1.36 20.19
N PRO A 112 0.75 1.77 21.46
CA PRO A 112 1.56 2.82 22.09
C PRO A 112 3.08 2.55 22.10
N GLN A 113 3.50 1.30 21.99
CA GLN A 113 4.93 0.92 21.87
C GLN A 113 5.54 1.31 20.52
N ALA A 114 4.75 1.30 19.44
CA ALA A 114 5.22 1.69 18.10
C ALA A 114 5.59 3.18 18.07
N ARG A 115 4.72 4.03 18.63
CA ARG A 115 4.95 5.47 18.79
C ARG A 115 6.27 5.77 19.53
N ARG A 116 6.46 5.13 20.70
CA ARG A 116 7.65 5.31 21.55
C ARG A 116 8.97 4.87 20.92
N ARG A 117 8.94 3.95 19.94
CA ARG A 117 10.15 3.46 19.26
C ARG A 117 10.72 4.49 18.29
N LEU A 118 9.87 5.29 17.66
CA LEU A 118 10.29 6.30 16.69
C LEU A 118 10.80 7.57 17.39
N ASP A 119 10.21 7.97 18.52
CA ASP A 119 10.72 9.07 19.36
C ASP A 119 12.19 8.84 19.80
N LYS A 120 12.57 7.58 20.03
CA LYS A 120 13.94 7.21 20.42
C LYS A 120 14.93 7.13 19.25
N ALA A 121 14.43 7.01 18.02
CA ALA A 121 15.27 6.84 16.84
C ALA A 121 15.80 8.17 16.26
N GLY A 122 15.41 9.32 16.82
CA GLY A 122 15.95 10.62 16.46
C GLY A 122 15.78 10.93 14.97
N SER A 123 14.54 10.98 14.48
CA SER A 123 14.29 11.50 13.13
C SER A 123 14.59 13.00 13.10
N VAL A 124 15.64 13.37 12.36
CA VAL A 124 15.83 14.75 11.91
C VAL A 124 14.61 15.10 11.05
N PRO A 125 13.89 16.20 11.32
CA PRO A 125 12.75 16.59 10.50
C PRO A 125 13.30 17.02 9.14
N THR A 126 13.24 16.13 8.15
CA THR A 126 13.32 16.57 6.77
C THR A 126 12.02 17.32 6.53
N GLY A 127 12.09 18.60 6.15
CA GLY A 127 10.95 19.52 6.03
C GLY A 127 9.91 19.17 4.96
N ARG A 128 9.76 17.89 4.62
CA ARG A 128 8.64 17.33 3.87
C ARG A 128 7.78 16.61 4.90
N PHE A 129 6.56 17.08 5.08
CA PHE A 129 5.53 16.43 5.89
C PHE A 129 5.10 15.12 5.19
N THR A 130 6.01 14.15 5.09
CA THR A 130 5.66 12.78 4.75
C THR A 130 4.89 12.26 5.95
N GLY A 131 3.63 11.85 5.77
CA GLY A 131 2.85 11.24 6.84
C GLY A 131 3.58 10.00 7.35
N GLU A 132 4.33 10.15 8.44
CA GLU A 132 5.05 9.04 9.06
C GLU A 132 4.04 8.00 9.52
N ALA A 133 4.16 6.76 9.06
CA ALA A 133 3.35 5.64 9.52
C ALA A 133 4.10 4.92 10.67
N PHE A 134 3.42 4.72 11.81
CA PHE A 134 3.98 4.12 13.03
C PHE A 134 3.63 2.64 13.18
#